data_AF-A0A1Y1LG23-F1
#
_entry.id   AF-A0A1Y1LG23-F1
#
_cell.length_a   1.000
_cell.length_b   1.000
_cell.length_c   1.000
_cell.angle_alpha   90.00
_cell.angle_beta   90.00
_cell.angle_gamma   90.00
#
_symmetry.space_group_name_H-M   'P 1'
#
loop_
_entity.id
_entity.type
_entity.pdbx_description
1 polymer ?
#
loop_
_entity_poly.entity_id
_entity_poly.type
_entity_poly.pdbx_seq_one_letter_code
_entity_poly.pdbx_strand_id
1 'polypeptide(L)'
;MTDEMEAYGPGSRIVEFVSGGRKNYAYKVFSTDKNKYITVCKAKGITLANSQIINFDSLKELVLNNAEPLYAHTDRKIDRTATHDVVSKSESKIYQVQYNKRRRLDGCYDTLSYGYAARAS
;
A
#
# COMPACT_ATOMS: atom_id res chain seq x y z
N MET A 1 -0.87 -14.29 -18.06
CA MET A 1 -0.41 -13.03 -17.42
C MET A 1 -1.38 -11.97 -17.89
N THR A 2 -2.17 -11.38 -16.99
CA THR A 2 -3.14 -10.33 -17.35
C THR A 2 -2.36 -9.03 -17.49
N ASP A 3 -2.43 -8.36 -18.62
CA ASP A 3 -1.80 -7.06 -18.79
C ASP A 3 -2.68 -6.00 -18.11
N GLU A 4 -2.24 -5.49 -16.96
CA GLU A 4 -2.95 -4.43 -16.25
C GLU A 4 -3.05 -3.11 -17.04
N MET A 5 -2.35 -2.99 -18.18
CA MET A 5 -2.35 -1.79 -19.03
C MET A 5 -3.40 -1.83 -20.14
N GLU A 6 -3.89 -3.01 -20.54
CA GLU A 6 -4.86 -3.16 -21.64
C GLU A 6 -6.13 -2.32 -21.43
N ALA A 7 -6.56 -2.18 -20.17
CA ALA A 7 -7.74 -1.42 -19.79
C ALA A 7 -7.60 0.12 -19.95
N TYR A 8 -6.41 0.63 -20.25
CA TYR A 8 -6.14 2.06 -20.35
C TYR A 8 -5.92 2.56 -21.78
N GLY A 9 -5.82 1.65 -22.75
CA GLY A 9 -5.64 1.94 -24.16
C GLY A 9 -4.24 1.62 -24.69
N PRO A 10 -4.10 1.35 -26.00
CA PRO A 10 -2.81 1.11 -26.62
C PRO A 10 -1.87 2.33 -26.45
N GLY A 11 -0.63 2.07 -26.08
CA GLY A 11 0.36 3.13 -25.79
C GLY A 11 0.25 3.76 -24.40
N SER A 12 -0.70 3.32 -23.57
CA SER A 12 -0.73 3.69 -22.15
C SER A 12 0.48 3.17 -21.40
N ARG A 13 0.95 3.94 -20.42
CA ARG A 13 2.14 3.60 -19.64
C ARG A 13 2.04 4.04 -18.20
N ILE A 14 2.70 3.30 -17.32
CA ILE A 14 2.96 3.74 -15.95
C ILE A 14 3.99 4.88 -16.01
N VAL A 15 3.65 6.01 -15.38
CA VAL A 15 4.54 7.17 -15.26
C VAL A 15 5.19 7.25 -13.88
N GLU A 16 4.53 6.73 -12.84
CA GLU A 16 5.06 6.68 -11.48
C GLU A 16 4.66 5.37 -10.82
N PHE A 17 5.59 4.77 -10.08
CA PHE A 17 5.37 3.55 -9.32
C PHE A 17 5.90 3.71 -7.89
N VAL A 18 5.09 3.29 -6.92
CA VAL A 18 5.39 3.39 -5.50
C VAL A 18 5.23 2.01 -4.87
N SER A 19 6.29 1.51 -4.23
CA SER A 19 6.29 0.22 -3.54
C SER A 19 6.28 0.40 -2.02
N GLY A 20 5.18 0.00 -1.41
CA GLY A 20 5.00 -0.06 0.05
C GLY A 20 5.27 -1.45 0.64
N GLY A 21 5.88 -2.37 -0.13
CA GLY A 21 6.19 -3.73 0.29
C GLY A 21 5.29 -4.82 -0.32
N ARG A 22 5.21 -5.98 0.36
CA ARG A 22 4.51 -7.15 -0.19
C ARG A 22 2.99 -6.86 -0.27
N LYS A 23 2.43 -6.91 -1.48
CA LYS A 23 0.99 -6.69 -1.74
C LYS A 23 0.49 -5.31 -1.29
N ASN A 24 1.40 -4.33 -1.30
CA ASN A 24 1.11 -2.93 -1.02
C ASN A 24 1.88 -2.06 -2.02
N TYR A 25 1.20 -1.60 -3.07
CA TYR A 25 1.82 -0.77 -4.11
C TYR A 25 0.79 0.14 -4.76
N ALA A 26 1.25 1.25 -5.31
CA ALA A 26 0.42 2.17 -6.08
C ALA A 26 1.17 2.63 -7.33
N TYR A 27 0.42 2.94 -8.38
CA TYR A 27 1.00 3.41 -9.63
C TYR A 27 0.08 4.42 -10.30
N LYS A 28 0.70 5.32 -11.06
CA LYS A 28 0.02 6.33 -11.86
C LYS A 28 0.22 5.97 -13.33
N VAL A 29 -0.87 5.85 -14.06
CA VAL A 29 -0.90 5.53 -15.49
C VAL A 29 -1.30 6.77 -16.26
N PHE A 30 -0.62 7.05 -17.36
CA PHE A 30 -1.16 7.93 -18.39
C PHE A 30 -1.98 7.08 -19.36
N SER A 31 -3.31 7.27 -19.36
CA SER A 31 -4.25 6.57 -20.24
C SER A 31 -4.39 7.35 -21.54
N THR A 32 -4.06 6.71 -22.66
CA THR A 32 -4.23 7.28 -24.01
C THR A 32 -5.70 7.39 -24.38
N ASP A 33 -6.53 6.41 -24.01
CA ASP A 33 -7.97 6.39 -24.31
C ASP A 33 -8.71 7.59 -23.70
N LYS A 34 -8.39 7.91 -22.44
CA LYS A 34 -9.05 8.98 -21.69
C LYS A 34 -8.24 10.28 -21.67
N ASN A 35 -7.07 10.27 -22.31
CA ASN A 35 -6.07 11.34 -22.31
C ASN A 35 -5.83 11.96 -20.92
N LYS A 36 -5.71 11.12 -19.89
CA LYS A 36 -5.62 11.58 -18.49
C LYS A 36 -4.78 10.65 -17.62
N TYR A 37 -4.31 11.20 -16.51
CA TYR A 37 -3.65 10.42 -15.47
C TYR A 37 -4.67 9.70 -14.60
N ILE A 38 -4.41 8.42 -14.32
CA ILE A 38 -5.22 7.57 -13.45
C ILE A 38 -4.30 6.96 -12.40
N THR A 39 -4.66 7.11 -11.13
CA THR A 39 -3.94 6.51 -10.01
C THR A 39 -4.63 5.23 -9.58
N VAL A 40 -3.85 4.19 -9.32
CA VAL A 40 -4.31 2.91 -8.81
C VAL A 40 -3.55 2.61 -7.53
N CYS A 41 -4.27 2.28 -6.45
CA CYS A 41 -3.69 1.84 -5.19
C CYS A 41 -4.12 0.40 -4.92
N LYS A 42 -3.16 -0.49 -4.70
CA LYS A 42 -3.37 -1.90 -4.36
C LYS A 42 -2.78 -2.15 -2.98
N ALA A 43 -3.62 -1.96 -1.96
CA ALA A 43 -3.30 -2.22 -0.55
C ALA A 43 -4.15 -3.40 -0.03
N LYS A 44 -3.54 -4.58 0.14
CA LYS A 44 -4.28 -5.76 0.60
C LYS A 44 -4.82 -5.57 2.02
N GLY A 45 -6.09 -5.95 2.22
CA GLY A 45 -6.73 -5.94 3.54
C GLY A 45 -7.32 -4.59 3.95
N ILE A 46 -7.32 -3.63 3.02
CA ILE A 46 -7.97 -2.33 3.17
C ILE A 46 -9.30 -2.33 2.42
N THR A 47 -10.34 -1.82 3.06
CA THR A 47 -11.68 -1.67 2.48
C THR A 47 -11.76 -0.40 1.63
N LEU A 48 -12.60 -0.39 0.60
CA LEU A 48 -12.81 0.78 -0.28
C LEU A 48 -13.20 2.06 0.47
N ALA A 49 -13.91 1.96 1.60
CA ALA A 49 -14.25 3.12 2.44
C ALA A 49 -13.01 3.89 2.92
N ASN A 50 -11.88 3.19 3.12
CA ASN A 50 -10.62 3.78 3.54
C ASN A 50 -9.75 4.26 2.37
N SER A 51 -10.23 4.19 1.13
CA SER A 51 -9.48 4.63 -0.06
C SER A 51 -9.19 6.13 -0.08
N GLN A 52 -9.99 6.95 0.63
CA GLN A 52 -9.72 8.37 0.78
C GLN A 52 -8.49 8.62 1.65
N ILE A 53 -8.26 7.78 2.65
CA ILE A 53 -7.12 7.86 3.58
C ILE A 53 -5.90 7.16 2.97
N ILE A 54 -6.08 5.98 2.39
CA ILE A 54 -5.03 5.14 1.80
C ILE A 54 -5.15 5.21 0.27
N ASN A 55 -4.48 6.21 -0.29
CA ASN A 55 -4.41 6.51 -1.72
C ASN A 55 -2.95 6.60 -2.22
N PHE A 56 -2.77 6.88 -3.51
CA PHE A 56 -1.44 6.99 -4.13
C PHE A 56 -0.53 8.02 -3.42
N ASP A 57 -1.05 9.20 -3.11
CA ASP A 57 -0.27 10.29 -2.52
C ASP A 57 0.13 9.96 -1.08
N SER A 58 -0.81 9.44 -0.28
CA SER A 58 -0.54 9.00 1.09
C SER A 58 0.52 7.88 1.15
N LEU A 59 0.46 6.90 0.23
CA LEU A 59 1.48 5.85 0.16
C LEU A 59 2.82 6.42 -0.29
N LYS A 60 2.83 7.35 -1.24
CA LYS A 60 4.05 8.04 -1.69
C LYS A 60 4.69 8.81 -0.56
N GLU A 61 3.90 9.51 0.25
CA GLU A 61 4.37 10.26 1.42
C GLU A 61 4.95 9.32 2.49
N LEU A 62 4.26 8.22 2.82
CA LEU A 62 4.77 7.20 3.74
C LEU A 62 6.11 6.60 3.25
N VAL A 63 6.22 6.32 1.96
CA VAL A 63 7.45 5.76 1.36
C VAL A 63 8.57 6.79 1.25
N LEU A 64 8.30 8.07 0.99
CA LEU A 64 9.38 9.06 0.85
C LEU A 64 9.83 9.58 2.21
N ASN A 65 8.88 9.97 3.06
CA ASN A 65 9.13 10.77 4.25
C ASN A 65 9.10 9.98 5.57
N ASN A 66 8.87 8.66 5.53
CA ASN A 66 8.60 7.87 6.75
C ASN A 66 7.51 8.52 7.62
N ALA A 67 6.45 9.01 6.98
CA ALA A 67 5.36 9.68 7.67
C ALA A 67 4.67 8.76 8.69
N GLU A 68 3.90 9.37 9.58
CA GLU A 68 3.17 8.66 10.63
C GLU A 68 2.19 7.62 10.08
N PRO A 69 1.98 6.49 10.78
CA PRO A 69 1.02 5.48 10.36
C PRO A 69 -0.40 6.03 10.19
N LEU A 70 -1.11 5.51 9.20
CA LEU A 70 -2.51 5.87 8.94
C LEU A 70 -3.45 4.93 9.67
N TYR A 71 -4.61 5.42 10.09
CA TYR A 71 -5.63 4.61 10.75
C TYR A 71 -6.80 4.37 9.79
N ALA A 72 -7.06 3.10 9.50
CA ALA A 72 -8.16 2.67 8.65
C ALA A 72 -9.25 2.01 9.50
N HIS A 73 -10.43 2.61 9.54
CA HIS A 73 -11.57 2.08 10.27
C HIS A 73 -12.57 1.39 9.33
N THR A 74 -13.08 0.24 9.74
CA THR A 74 -14.11 -0.50 9.00
C THR A 74 -15.20 -0.92 9.96
N ASP A 75 -16.38 -0.31 9.84
CA ASP A 75 -17.52 -0.56 10.74
C ASP A 75 -18.05 -2.00 10.67
N ARG A 76 -18.04 -2.59 9.48
CA ARG A 76 -18.67 -3.90 9.19
C ARG A 76 -17.68 -4.84 8.50
N LYS A 77 -16.65 -5.26 9.22
CA LYS A 77 -15.75 -6.32 8.77
C LYS A 77 -16.44 -7.67 8.97
N ILE A 78 -16.51 -8.46 7.91
CA ILE A 78 -16.93 -9.86 7.97
C ILE A 78 -15.80 -10.67 8.60
N ASP A 79 -16.10 -11.37 9.70
CA ASP A 79 -15.17 -12.24 10.41
C ASP A 79 -15.83 -13.60 10.70
N ARG A 80 -15.01 -14.58 11.10
CA ARG A 80 -15.49 -15.91 11.51
C ARG A 80 -15.03 -16.24 12.91
N THR A 81 -15.95 -16.76 13.72
CA THR A 81 -15.62 -17.30 15.04
C THR A 81 -14.87 -18.64 14.91
N ALA A 82 -14.31 -19.13 16.02
CA ALA A 82 -13.71 -20.47 16.07
C ALA A 82 -14.73 -21.59 15.74
N THR A 83 -16.01 -21.35 16.02
CA THR A 83 -17.14 -22.22 15.68
C THR A 83 -17.63 -22.06 14.23
N HIS A 84 -16.93 -21.26 13.42
CA HIS A 84 -17.24 -20.97 12.01
C HIS A 84 -18.50 -20.12 11.77
N ASP A 85 -19.00 -19.43 12.81
CA ASP A 85 -20.10 -18.49 12.66
C ASP A 85 -19.63 -17.21 11.98
N VAL A 86 -20.39 -16.74 10.99
CA VAL A 86 -20.11 -15.49 10.28
C VAL A 86 -20.67 -14.32 11.09
N VAL A 87 -19.78 -13.40 11.49
CA VAL A 87 -20.13 -12.23 12.29
C VAL A 87 -19.66 -10.96 11.60
N SER A 88 -20.39 -9.86 11.79
CA SER A 88 -19.95 -8.52 11.38
C SER A 88 -19.48 -7.76 12.60
N LYS A 89 -18.24 -7.25 12.58
CA LYS A 89 -17.63 -6.49 13.69
C LYS A 89 -16.92 -5.26 13.17
N SER A 90 -16.83 -4.22 13.99
CA SER A 90 -15.99 -3.07 13.69
C SER A 90 -14.52 -3.41 13.92
N GLU A 91 -13.64 -2.90 13.07
CA GLU A 91 -12.19 -3.12 13.16
C GLU A 91 -11.46 -1.82 12.80
N SER A 92 -10.41 -1.51 13.55
CA SER A 92 -9.45 -0.47 13.21
C SER A 92 -8.10 -1.11 12.89
N LYS A 93 -7.50 -0.74 11.76
CA LYS A 93 -6.15 -1.17 11.36
C LYS A 93 -5.21 0.01 11.34
N ILE A 94 -3.99 -0.24 11.81
CA ILE A 94 -2.86 0.68 11.61
C ILE A 94 -2.21 0.29 10.29
N TYR A 95 -2.19 1.22 9.34
CA TYR A 95 -1.56 1.08 8.04
C TYR A 95 -0.22 1.79 8.04
N GLN A 96 0.83 1.05 7.72
CA GLN A 96 2.21 1.53 7.66
C GLN A 96 2.97 0.77 6.59
N VAL A 97 3.96 1.42 5.98
CA VAL A 97 4.87 0.78 5.03
C VAL A 97 5.83 -0.10 5.81
N GLN A 98 5.74 -1.42 5.60
CA GLN A 98 6.54 -2.39 6.32
C GLN A 98 7.30 -3.29 5.34
N TYR A 99 8.62 -3.27 5.43
CA TYR A 99 9.48 -4.20 4.72
C TYR A 99 9.75 -5.41 5.63
N ASN A 100 9.20 -6.58 5.27
CA ASN A 100 9.10 -7.78 6.15
C ASN A 100 10.31 -8.09 7.03
N LYS A 101 11.53 -7.94 6.51
CA LYS A 101 12.77 -8.32 7.21
C LYS A 101 13.71 -7.15 7.41
N ARG A 102 13.32 -5.93 7.04
CA ARG A 102 14.23 -4.79 7.02
C ARG A 102 13.60 -3.57 7.67
N ARG A 103 14.32 -2.92 8.57
CA ARG A 103 13.99 -1.62 9.13
C ARG A 103 14.62 -0.55 8.26
N ARG A 104 13.84 0.44 7.84
CA ARG A 104 14.39 1.62 7.16
C ARG A 104 15.14 2.50 8.18
N LEU A 105 16.28 3.03 7.77
CA LEU A 105 17.07 3.94 8.60
C LEU A 105 16.48 5.35 8.49
N ASP A 106 16.51 6.08 9.61
CA ASP A 106 15.99 7.44 9.67
C ASP A 106 16.80 8.36 8.73
N GLY A 107 16.10 9.24 8.01
CA GLY A 107 16.71 10.22 7.11
C GLY A 107 17.28 9.66 5.80
N CYS A 108 17.15 8.36 5.49
CA CYS A 108 17.61 7.80 4.22
C CYS A 108 16.70 6.69 3.66
N TYR A 109 17.05 6.14 2.49
CA TYR A 109 16.36 5.01 1.86
C TYR A 109 16.99 3.65 2.18
N ASP A 110 18.10 3.65 2.91
CA ASP A 110 18.76 2.42 3.31
C ASP A 110 17.92 1.66 4.33
N THR A 111 18.02 0.35 4.24
CA THR A 111 17.28 -0.56 5.10
C THR A 111 18.25 -1.59 5.66
N LEU A 112 18.12 -1.92 6.95
CA LEU A 112 18.91 -2.95 7.61
C LEU A 112 18.03 -4.11 8.00
N SER A 113 18.57 -5.33 8.00
CA SER A 113 17.83 -6.47 8.53
C SER A 113 17.51 -6.29 10.01
N TYR A 114 16.32 -6.70 10.45
CA TYR A 114 16.04 -6.81 11.88
C TYR A 114 17.07 -7.77 12.53
N GLY A 115 17.74 -7.32 13.60
CA GLY A 115 18.84 -8.04 14.26
C GLY A 115 20.25 -7.72 13.75
N TYR A 116 20.41 -6.78 12.82
CA TYR A 116 21.74 -6.28 12.44
C TYR A 116 22.41 -5.58 13.63
N ALA A 117 23.56 -6.10 14.08
CA ALA A 117 24.46 -5.43 15.01
C ALA A 117 25.71 -5.02 14.24
N ALA A 118 26.01 -3.72 14.22
CA ALA A 118 27.28 -3.24 13.69
C ALA A 118 28.41 -3.87 14.51
N ARG A 119 29.41 -4.47 13.86
CA ARG A 119 30.63 -4.91 14.55
C ARG A 119 31.29 -3.66 15.12
N ALA A 120 31.42 -3.61 16.45
CA ALA A 120 32.27 -2.61 17.10
C ALA A 120 33.71 -2.85 16.62
N SER A 121 34.29 -1.83 15.98
CA SER A 121 35.69 -1.76 15.59
C SER A 121 36.56 -1.28 16.74
#